data_AF-A0AAC8W2N1-F1
#
_entry.id   AF-A0AAC8W2N1-F1
#
_cell.length_a   1.000
_cell.length_b   1.000
_cell.length_c   1.000
_cell.angle_alpha   90.00
_cell.angle_beta   90.00
_cell.angle_gamma   90.00
#
_symmetry.space_group_name_H-M   'P 1'
#
loop_
_entity.id
_entity.type
_entity.pdbx_description
1 polymer ?
#
loop_
_entity_poly.entity_id
_entity_poly.type
_entity_poly.pdbx_seq_one_letter_code
_entity_poly.pdbx_strand_id
1 'polypeptide(L)' 'MFSVSQDEAAAIQKAFHESGEWAAVAELRRHFPIQDNANALNAVRAIVRWSQPPRPVPDGPAGPPS' A
#
# COMPACT_ATOMS: atom_id res chain seq x y z
N MET A 1 11.56 12.16 -7.26
CA MET A 1 10.74 11.99 -6.04
C MET A 1 9.45 12.75 -6.24
N PHE A 2 8.31 12.16 -5.87
CA PHE A 2 6.99 12.80 -5.89
C PHE A 2 6.35 12.60 -4.51
N SER A 3 5.52 13.55 -4.09
CA SER A 3 4.77 13.44 -2.83
C SER A 3 3.41 12.81 -3.11
N VAL A 4 2.99 11.88 -2.27
CA VAL A 4 1.69 11.21 -2.36
C VAL A 4 0.86 11.62 -1.16
N SER A 5 -0.34 12.14 -1.41
CA SER A 5 -1.32 12.52 -0.40
C SER A 5 -2.01 11.29 0.18
N GLN A 6 -2.63 11.42 1.36
CA GLN A 6 -3.34 10.31 2.00
C GLN A 6 -4.50 9.77 1.12
N ASP A 7 -5.21 10.67 0.44
CA ASP A 7 -6.31 10.31 -0.48
C ASP A 7 -5.81 9.50 -1.69
N GLU A 8 -4.72 9.96 -2.32
CA GLU A 8 -4.07 9.26 -3.44
C GLU A 8 -3.57 7.88 -3.00
N ALA A 9 -2.94 7.80 -1.83
CA ALA A 9 -2.50 6.53 -1.25
C ALA A 9 -3.67 5.57 -1.02
N ALA A 10 -4.78 6.06 -0.46
CA ALA A 10 -5.98 5.27 -0.22
C ALA A 10 -6.62 4.76 -1.53
N ALA A 11 -6.68 5.59 -2.57
CA ALA A 11 -7.19 5.20 -3.89
C ALA A 11 -6.34 4.08 -4.52
N ILE A 12 -5.02 4.23 -4.48
CA ILE A 12 -4.06 3.24 -5.01
C ILE A 12 -4.14 1.93 -4.21
N GLN A 13 -4.23 2.01 -2.87
CA GLN A 13 -4.40 0.85 -2.00
C GLN A 13 -5.70 0.11 -2.30
N LYS A 14 -6.82 0.85 -2.43
CA LYS A 14 -8.12 0.29 -2.76
C LYS A 14 -8.08 -0.46 -4.10
N ALA A 15 -7.53 0.16 -5.14
CA ALA A 15 -7.37 -0.45 -6.45
C ALA A 15 -6.51 -1.73 -6.40
N PHE A 16 -5.45 -1.74 -5.58
CA PHE A 16 -4.61 -2.92 -5.38
C PHE A 16 -5.38 -4.08 -4.73
N HIS A 17 -6.16 -3.79 -3.68
CA HIS A 17 -6.92 -4.81 -2.95
C HIS A 17 -8.12 -5.33 -3.73
N GLU A 18 -8.80 -4.49 -4.50
CA GLU A 18 -10.01 -4.87 -5.25
C GLU A 18 -9.70 -5.52 -6.61
N SER A 19 -8.63 -5.08 -7.29
CA SER A 19 -8.39 -5.42 -8.70
C SER A 19 -6.95 -5.79 -9.02
N GLY A 20 -6.06 -5.79 -8.01
CA GLY A 20 -4.69 -6.27 -8.12
C GLY A 20 -3.70 -5.20 -8.58
N GLU A 21 -2.45 -5.65 -8.76
CA GLU A 21 -1.27 -4.79 -8.89
C GLU A 21 -1.34 -3.85 -10.10
N TRP A 22 -1.82 -4.32 -11.26
CA TRP A 22 -1.89 -3.51 -12.48
C TRP A 22 -3.02 -2.48 -12.46
N ALA A 23 -4.12 -2.73 -11.73
CA ALA A 23 -5.16 -1.73 -11.51
C ALA A 23 -4.64 -0.58 -10.64
N ALA A 24 -3.85 -0.90 -9.60
CA ALA A 24 -3.17 0.10 -8.80
C ALA A 24 -2.13 0.91 -9.60
N VAL A 25 -1.43 0.29 -10.55
CA VAL A 25 -0.54 1.01 -11.49
C VAL A 25 -1.32 1.96 -12.39
N ALA A 26 -2.49 1.54 -12.89
CA ALA A 26 -3.35 2.40 -13.69
C ALA A 26 -3.83 3.60 -12.87
N GLU A 27 -4.25 3.39 -11.61
CA GLU A 27 -4.68 4.47 -10.72
C GLU A 27 -3.50 5.41 -10.38
N LEU A 28 -2.33 4.88 -10.04
CA LEU A 28 -1.10 5.66 -9.83
C LEU A 28 -0.80 6.58 -11.02
N ARG A 29 -1.00 6.08 -12.25
CA ARG A 29 -0.76 6.85 -13.49
C ARG A 29 -1.71 8.02 -13.71
N ARG A 30 -2.86 8.04 -13.04
CA ARG A 30 -3.80 9.16 -13.09
C ARG A 30 -3.32 10.34 -12.28
N HIS A 31 -2.57 10.07 -11.21
CA HIS A 31 -1.98 11.07 -10.33
C HIS A 31 -0.58 11.48 -10.79
N PHE A 32 0.22 10.51 -11.24
CA PHE A 32 1.62 10.70 -11.61
C PHE A 32 1.89 10.09 -12.99
N PRO A 33 2.34 10.86 -13.99
CA PRO A 33 2.58 10.34 -15.34
C PRO A 33 3.87 9.49 -15.41
N ILE A 34 3.85 8.31 -14.79
CA ILE A 34 4.98 7.36 -14.74
C ILE A 34 4.84 6.36 -15.89
N GLN A 35 5.70 6.49 -16.90
CA GLN A 35 5.68 5.62 -18.08
C GLN A 35 6.35 4.27 -17.83
N ASP A 36 7.39 4.24 -17.01
CA ASP A 36 8.13 3.01 -16.72
C ASP A 36 7.33 2.07 -15.80
N ASN A 37 7.14 0.82 -16.25
CA ASN A 37 6.36 -0.17 -15.52
C ASN A 37 7.06 -0.58 -14.21
N ALA A 38 8.39 -0.73 -14.22
CA ALA A 38 9.13 -1.18 -13.04
C ALA A 38 9.06 -0.15 -11.90
N ASN A 39 9.23 1.13 -12.21
CA ASN A 39 9.10 2.24 -11.28
C ASN A 39 7.66 2.39 -10.77
N ALA A 40 6.67 2.25 -11.65
CA ALA A 40 5.27 2.31 -11.24
C ALA A 40 4.92 1.16 -10.26
N LEU A 41 5.37 -0.06 -10.54
CA LEU A 41 5.19 -1.20 -9.64
C LEU A 41 5.89 -1.01 -8.30
N ASN A 42 7.12 -0.48 -8.31
CA ASN A 42 7.86 -0.21 -7.09
C ASN A 42 7.13 0.84 -6.22
N ALA A 43 6.63 1.91 -6.83
CA ALA A 43 5.82 2.91 -6.16
C ALA A 43 4.53 2.33 -5.57
N VAL A 44 3.77 1.54 -6.33
CA VAL A 44 2.55 0.86 -5.83
C VAL A 44 2.88 0.00 -4.59
N ARG A 45 3.93 -0.82 -4.65
CA ARG A 45 4.33 -1.68 -3.53
C ARG A 45 4.74 -0.89 -2.29
N ALA A 46 5.42 0.24 -2.47
CA ALA A 46 5.76 1.13 -1.37
C ALA A 46 4.49 1.72 -0.72
N ILE A 47 3.55 2.21 -1.53
CA ILE A 47 2.30 2.83 -1.07
C ILE A 47 1.40 1.82 -0.34
N VAL A 48 1.28 0.60 -0.86
CA VAL A 48 0.48 -0.48 -0.24
C VAL A 48 1.06 -0.87 1.14
N ARG A 49 2.39 -0.85 1.28
CA ARG A 49 3.06 -1.15 2.56
C ARG A 49 2.80 -0.09 3.62
N TRP A 50 2.53 1.17 3.25
CA TRP A 50 2.15 2.20 4.22
C TRP A 50 0.79 1.92 4.88
N SER A 51 -0.10 1.17 4.20
CA SER A 51 -1.43 0.82 4.71
C SER A 51 -1.42 -0.31 5.73
N GLN A 52 -0.34 -1.07 5.84
CA GLN A 52 -0.25 -2.15 6.80
C GLN A 52 0.02 -1.49 8.16
N PRO A 53 -0.97 -1.43 9.10
CA PRO A 53 -0.62 -1.09 10.46
C PRO A 53 0.45 -2.10 10.93
N PRO A 54 1.40 -1.68 11.79
CA PRO A 54 2.30 -2.64 12.41
C PRO A 54 1.44 -3.75 13.00
N ARG A 55 1.61 -4.98 12.53
CA ARG A 55 0.89 -6.14 13.05
C ARG A 55 1.07 -6.10 14.58
N PRO A 56 -0.01 -6.15 15.38
CA PRO A 56 0.14 -6.33 16.82
C PRO A 56 0.97 -7.59 17.01
N VAL A 57 2.17 -7.44 17.55
CA VAL A 57 2.88 -8.60 18.08
C VAL A 57 1.94 -9.18 19.14
N PRO A 58 1.60 -10.47 19.10
CA PRO A 58 0.86 -11.07 20.21
C PRO A 58 1.74 -10.90 21.44
N ASP A 59 1.29 -10.08 22.38
CA ASP A 59 1.87 -10.02 23.72
C ASP A 59 1.90 -11.46 24.24
N GLY A 60 3.05 -11.88 24.76
CA GLY A 60 3.35 -13.28 25.09
C GLY A 60 2.31 -13.93 26.01
N PRO A 61 2.38 -15.26 26.17
CA PRO A 61 1.27 -16.04 26.71
C PRO A 61 0.83 -15.53 28.08
N ALA A 62 -0.48 -15.31 28.21
CA ALA A 62 -1.16 -15.16 29.48
C ALA A 62 -0.66 -16.24 30.44
N GLY A 63 0.14 -15.83 31.43
CA GLY A 63 0.49 -16.69 32.55
C GLY A 63 -0.81 -17.17 33.21
N PRO A 64 -0.91 -18.45 33.59
CA PRO A 64 -2.17 -19.00 34.09
C PRO A 64 -2.58 -18.31 35.39
N PRO A 65 -3.89 -18.08 35.63
CA PRO A 65 -4.36 -17.72 36.97
C PRO A 65 -4.25 -18.95 37.89
N SER A 66 -3.63 -18.72 39.05
CA SER A 66 -3.60 -19.51 40.31
C SER A 66 -3.37 -21.03 40.24
#